data_AF-A0A3D3HXK0-F1
#
_entry.id   AF-A0A3D3HXK0-F1
#
_cell.length_a   1.000
_cell.length_b   1.000
_cell.length_c   1.000
_cell.angle_alpha   90.00
_cell.angle_beta   90.00
_cell.angle_gamma   90.00
#
_symmetry.space_group_name_H-M   'P 1'
#
loop_
_entity.id
_entity.type
_entity.pdbx_description
1 polymer ?
#
loop_
_entity_poly.entity_id
_entity_poly.type
_entity_poly.pdbx_seq_one_letter_code
_entity_poly.pdbx_strand_id
1 'polypeptide(L)'
;MVFPITPTIDLINGVLCAFLAWKLHRSLRQNPSHRVLHLFAQLYVFLIFAYLAFSLPRFFMPLDQQAIGVGFLVAHVFLFLAAGYLVRVTTFFFRANWELPAFWLFLILAVGAMIVGVMNFQEPYYNTTTGITDWNIDPMFGTLTTVIFLIVLVPSSLFFFYQGIKTRNTVIRTRSILIALGIALLLVALAIYYNSGTSTLFFISDLFSLSAFLSTFIGVYYKRGSTMSL
;
A
#
# COMPACT_ATOMS: atom_id res chain seq x y z
N MET A 1 -21.13 20.32 7.92
CA MET A 1 -20.16 19.20 8.05
C MET A 1 -19.32 19.21 6.79
N VAL A 2 -18.00 19.40 6.90
CA VAL A 2 -17.11 19.41 5.74
C VAL A 2 -16.90 17.97 5.27
N PHE A 3 -16.76 17.79 3.95
CA PHE A 3 -16.57 16.47 3.34
C PHE A 3 -15.30 15.80 3.91
N PRO A 4 -15.36 14.55 4.38
CA PRO A 4 -14.24 13.89 5.04
C PRO A 4 -13.23 13.37 3.99
N ILE A 5 -12.41 14.27 3.46
CA ILE A 5 -11.54 14.03 2.29
C ILE A 5 -10.59 12.86 2.52
N THR A 6 -9.81 12.89 3.61
CA THR A 6 -8.75 11.89 3.87
C THR A 6 -9.30 10.47 4.06
N PRO A 7 -10.32 10.20 4.91
CA PRO A 7 -10.88 8.86 5.00
C PRO A 7 -11.63 8.44 3.72
N THR A 8 -12.14 9.38 2.92
CA THR A 8 -12.70 9.06 1.60
C THR A 8 -11.63 8.53 0.64
N ILE A 9 -10.46 9.16 0.60
CA ILE A 9 -9.34 8.69 -0.23
C ILE A 9 -8.93 7.28 0.20
N ASP A 10 -8.80 7.03 1.50
CA ASP A 10 -8.48 5.70 2.00
C ASP A 10 -9.55 4.67 1.66
N LEU A 11 -10.84 5.03 1.75
CA LEU A 11 -11.92 4.15 1.32
C LEU A 11 -11.84 3.83 -0.18
N ILE A 12 -11.54 4.83 -1.03
CA ILE A 12 -11.33 4.62 -2.48
C ILE A 12 -10.15 3.66 -2.71
N ASN A 13 -9.03 3.84 -2.01
CA ASN A 13 -7.88 2.93 -2.08
C ASN A 13 -8.27 1.50 -1.66
N GLY A 14 -9.05 1.35 -0.60
CA GLY A 14 -9.61 0.07 -0.18
C GLY A 14 -10.47 -0.59 -1.25
N VAL A 15 -11.34 0.18 -1.93
CA VAL A 15 -12.16 -0.30 -3.05
C VAL A 15 -11.31 -0.71 -4.24
N LEU A 16 -10.31 0.08 -4.62
CA LEU A 16 -9.36 -0.28 -5.69
C LEU A 16 -8.63 -1.58 -5.37
N CYS A 17 -8.16 -1.74 -4.12
CA CYS A 17 -7.54 -2.97 -3.64
C CYS A 17 -8.51 -4.16 -3.69
N ALA A 18 -9.79 -3.96 -3.36
CA ALA A 18 -10.81 -5.00 -3.44
C ALA A 18 -11.03 -5.49 -4.88
N PHE A 19 -11.11 -4.57 -5.86
CA PHE A 19 -11.19 -4.95 -7.27
C PHE A 19 -9.95 -5.71 -7.75
N LEU A 20 -8.76 -5.28 -7.33
CA LEU A 20 -7.51 -5.95 -7.64
C LEU A 20 -7.47 -7.37 -7.04
N ALA A 21 -7.81 -7.52 -5.76
CA ALA A 21 -7.90 -8.80 -5.07
C ALA A 21 -8.92 -9.73 -5.75
N TRP A 22 -10.12 -9.23 -6.05
CA TRP A 22 -11.16 -10.00 -6.74
C TRP A 22 -10.66 -10.54 -8.09
N LYS A 23 -10.02 -9.69 -8.89
CA LYS A 23 -9.49 -10.09 -10.19
C LYS A 23 -8.36 -11.12 -10.07
N LEU A 24 -7.46 -10.98 -9.10
CA LEU A 24 -6.39 -11.94 -8.85
C LEU A 24 -6.95 -13.27 -8.37
N HIS A 25 -7.95 -13.27 -7.48
CA HIS A 25 -8.65 -14.48 -7.05
C HIS A 25 -9.38 -15.18 -8.20
N ARG A 26 -10.00 -14.43 -9.12
CA ARG A 26 -10.59 -15.02 -10.32
C ARG A 26 -9.54 -15.71 -11.20
N SER A 27 -8.38 -15.09 -11.37
CA SER A 27 -7.25 -15.71 -12.09
C SER A 27 -6.66 -16.92 -11.34
N LEU A 28 -6.66 -16.92 -10.00
CA LEU A 28 -6.21 -18.05 -9.17
C LEU A 28 -7.11 -19.27 -9.31
N ARG A 29 -8.43 -19.06 -9.43
CA ARG A 29 -9.35 -20.18 -9.69
C ARG A 29 -9.04 -20.89 -11.01
N GLN A 30 -8.47 -20.18 -11.99
CA GLN A 30 -8.04 -20.76 -13.26
C GLN A 30 -6.64 -21.39 -13.18
N ASN A 31 -5.77 -20.87 -12.30
CA ASN A 31 -4.39 -21.33 -12.13
C ASN A 31 -4.04 -21.45 -10.63
N PRO A 32 -4.59 -22.45 -9.91
CA PRO A 32 -4.49 -22.51 -8.44
C PRO A 32 -3.07 -22.76 -7.92
N SER A 33 -2.21 -23.37 -8.74
CA SER A 33 -0.79 -23.61 -8.41
C SER A 33 0.11 -22.39 -8.62
N HIS A 34 -0.40 -21.27 -9.16
CA HIS A 34 0.43 -20.12 -9.52
C HIS A 34 0.85 -19.30 -8.28
N ARG A 35 1.96 -19.68 -7.65
CA ARG A 35 2.49 -19.10 -6.39
C ARG A 35 2.50 -17.57 -6.35
N VAL A 36 3.08 -16.90 -7.34
CA VAL A 36 3.19 -15.43 -7.36
C VAL A 36 1.82 -14.75 -7.35
N LEU A 37 0.83 -15.36 -7.99
CA LEU A 37 -0.52 -14.82 -8.06
C LEU A 37 -1.22 -14.92 -6.69
N HIS A 38 -0.92 -15.97 -5.94
CA HIS A 38 -1.40 -16.16 -4.57
C HIS A 38 -0.82 -15.09 -3.62
N LEU A 39 0.49 -14.83 -3.73
CA LEU A 39 1.16 -13.79 -2.94
C LEU A 39 0.59 -12.40 -3.23
N PHE A 40 0.36 -12.08 -4.51
CA PHE A 40 -0.29 -10.82 -4.88
C PHE A 40 -1.72 -10.72 -4.37
N ALA A 41 -2.51 -11.80 -4.43
CA ALA A 41 -3.87 -11.78 -3.89
C ALA A 41 -3.86 -11.49 -2.37
N GLN A 42 -2.96 -12.14 -1.62
CA GLN A 42 -2.79 -11.90 -0.18
C GLN A 42 -2.38 -10.45 0.11
N LEU A 43 -1.42 -9.90 -0.66
CA LEU A 43 -1.03 -8.49 -0.55
C LEU A 43 -2.24 -7.56 -0.62
N TYR A 44 -3.10 -7.70 -1.64
CA TYR A 44 -4.24 -6.79 -1.78
C TYR A 44 -5.33 -7.05 -0.74
N VAL A 45 -5.52 -8.28 -0.27
CA VAL A 45 -6.43 -8.57 0.83
C VAL A 45 -6.01 -7.83 2.10
N PHE A 46 -4.72 -7.85 2.44
CA PHE A 46 -4.22 -7.09 3.59
C PHE A 46 -4.33 -5.58 3.39
N LEU A 47 -4.09 -5.07 2.17
CA LEU A 47 -4.32 -3.64 1.88
C LEU A 47 -5.78 -3.23 2.06
N ILE A 48 -6.76 -4.07 1.70
CA ILE A 48 -8.18 -3.78 1.97
C ILE A 48 -8.40 -3.56 3.46
N PHE A 49 -7.92 -4.48 4.31
CA PHE A 49 -8.08 -4.36 5.75
C PHE A 49 -7.33 -3.14 6.32
N ALA A 50 -6.15 -2.82 5.80
CA ALA A 50 -5.42 -1.61 6.19
C ALA A 50 -6.23 -0.34 5.89
N TYR A 51 -6.74 -0.19 4.67
CA TYR A 51 -7.50 1.00 4.26
C TYR A 51 -8.86 1.10 4.94
N LEU A 52 -9.50 -0.03 5.26
CA LEU A 52 -10.70 -0.04 6.10
C LEU A 52 -10.38 0.41 7.53
N ALA A 53 -9.30 -0.11 8.13
CA ALA A 53 -8.88 0.29 9.48
C ALA A 53 -8.49 1.78 9.56
N PHE A 54 -7.87 2.32 8.51
CA PHE A 54 -7.66 3.76 8.40
C PHE A 54 -8.98 4.53 8.27
N SER A 55 -9.88 4.13 7.38
CA SER A 55 -11.04 4.95 6.99
C SER A 55 -12.21 4.89 7.98
N LEU A 56 -12.60 3.70 8.46
CA LEU A 56 -13.87 3.52 9.18
C LEU A 56 -13.96 4.32 10.49
N PRO A 57 -12.95 4.33 11.38
CA PRO A 57 -13.03 5.11 12.62
C PRO A 57 -13.23 6.60 12.36
N ARG A 58 -12.63 7.15 11.30
CA ARG A 58 -12.78 8.55 10.92
C ARG A 58 -14.14 8.88 10.31
N PHE A 59 -14.87 7.90 9.75
CA PHE A 59 -16.24 8.10 9.28
C PHE A 59 -17.28 8.01 10.40
N PHE A 60 -17.15 7.00 11.26
CA PHE A 60 -18.17 6.68 12.25
C PHE A 60 -17.92 7.34 13.61
N MET A 61 -16.66 7.63 13.94
CA MET A 61 -16.23 8.17 15.22
C MET A 61 -15.21 9.31 15.03
N PRO A 62 -15.49 10.35 14.22
CA PRO A 62 -14.53 11.39 13.85
C PRO A 62 -14.01 12.24 15.02
N LEU A 63 -14.72 12.25 16.17
CA LEU A 63 -14.34 12.99 17.37
C LEU A 63 -13.64 12.11 18.42
N ASP A 64 -13.60 10.80 18.21
CA ASP A 64 -12.97 9.84 19.12
C ASP A 64 -11.52 9.59 18.67
N GLN A 65 -10.60 10.35 19.25
CA GLN A 65 -9.17 10.27 18.93
C GLN A 65 -8.58 8.89 19.26
N GLN A 66 -9.11 8.23 20.31
CA GLN A 66 -8.66 6.89 20.68
C GLN A 66 -9.08 5.87 19.62
N ALA A 67 -10.32 5.91 19.14
CA ALA A 67 -10.78 5.02 18.07
C ALA A 67 -9.98 5.22 16.77
N ILE A 68 -9.69 6.47 16.40
CA ILE A 68 -8.84 6.80 15.24
C ILE A 68 -7.42 6.27 15.44
N GLY A 69 -6.87 6.43 16.64
CA GLY A 69 -5.56 5.92 17.05
C GLY A 69 -5.43 4.40 16.96
N VAL A 70 -6.41 3.67 17.48
CA VAL A 70 -6.46 2.21 17.36
C VAL A 70 -6.58 1.79 15.89
N GLY A 71 -7.42 2.49 15.12
CA GLY A 71 -7.53 2.29 13.68
C GLY A 71 -6.20 2.43 12.96
N PHE A 72 -5.42 3.45 13.28
CA PHE A 72 -4.08 3.68 12.77
C PHE A 72 -3.14 2.50 13.08
N LEU A 73 -3.05 2.06 14.33
CA LEU A 73 -2.18 0.95 14.72
C LEU A 73 -2.58 -0.37 14.02
N VAL A 74 -3.88 -0.67 13.97
CA VAL A 74 -4.40 -1.85 13.29
C VAL A 74 -4.12 -1.78 11.78
N ALA A 75 -4.28 -0.60 11.17
CA ALA A 75 -3.97 -0.41 9.76
C ALA A 75 -2.49 -0.68 9.46
N HIS A 76 -1.58 -0.26 10.34
CA HIS A 76 -0.14 -0.52 10.19
C HIS A 76 0.21 -2.01 10.29
N VAL A 77 -0.46 -2.78 11.16
CA VAL A 77 -0.29 -4.24 11.19
C VAL A 77 -0.62 -4.85 9.83
N PHE A 78 -1.74 -4.45 9.22
CA PHE A 78 -2.13 -4.94 7.90
C PHE A 78 -1.23 -4.42 6.77
N LEU A 79 -0.78 -3.17 6.83
CA LEU A 79 0.19 -2.63 5.88
C LEU A 79 1.51 -3.40 5.92
N PHE A 80 2.03 -3.72 7.11
CA PHE A 80 3.23 -4.52 7.25
C PHE A 80 3.01 -5.95 6.71
N LEU A 81 1.87 -6.58 6.99
CA LEU A 81 1.57 -7.88 6.38
C LEU A 81 1.54 -7.80 4.86
N ALA A 82 0.89 -6.78 4.28
CA ALA A 82 0.86 -6.56 2.84
C ALA A 82 2.26 -6.36 2.24
N ALA A 83 3.10 -5.54 2.87
CA ALA A 83 4.49 -5.33 2.48
C ALA A 83 5.33 -6.60 2.61
N GLY A 84 5.09 -7.43 3.64
CA GLY A 84 5.71 -8.75 3.77
C GLY A 84 5.40 -9.64 2.56
N TYR A 85 4.15 -9.65 2.08
CA TYR A 85 3.83 -10.38 0.83
C TYR A 85 4.52 -9.78 -0.40
N LEU A 86 4.73 -8.47 -0.45
CA LEU A 86 5.53 -7.84 -1.50
C LEU A 86 6.99 -8.27 -1.43
N VAL A 87 7.58 -8.35 -0.24
CA VAL A 87 8.93 -8.93 -0.02
C VAL A 87 8.98 -10.33 -0.61
N ARG A 88 7.99 -11.18 -0.31
CA ARG A 88 7.93 -12.54 -0.87
C ARG A 88 7.90 -12.53 -2.39
N VAL A 89 7.07 -11.69 -3.02
CA VAL A 89 7.02 -11.57 -4.48
C VAL A 89 8.40 -11.22 -5.03
N THR A 90 9.02 -10.16 -4.52
CA THR A 90 10.29 -9.65 -5.03
C THR A 90 11.42 -10.64 -4.78
N THR A 91 11.56 -11.16 -3.56
CA THR A 91 12.57 -12.16 -3.21
C THR A 91 12.40 -13.47 -3.96
N PHE A 92 11.17 -13.90 -4.27
CA PHE A 92 10.94 -15.11 -5.06
C PHE A 92 11.64 -15.06 -6.42
N PHE A 93 11.62 -13.89 -7.08
CA PHE A 93 12.26 -13.70 -8.39
C PHE A 93 13.78 -13.53 -8.33
N PHE A 94 14.33 -12.99 -7.22
CA PHE A 94 15.79 -12.87 -7.06
C PHE A 94 16.43 -14.16 -6.52
N ARG A 95 15.80 -14.77 -5.52
CA ARG A 95 16.30 -15.97 -4.83
C ARG A 95 15.15 -16.69 -4.11
N ALA A 96 14.45 -17.59 -4.82
CA ALA A 96 13.27 -18.31 -4.31
C ALA A 96 13.45 -18.96 -2.93
N ASN A 97 14.61 -19.56 -2.64
CA ASN A 97 14.87 -20.21 -1.35
C ASN A 97 14.91 -19.23 -0.16
N TRP A 98 15.07 -17.93 -0.41
CA TRP A 98 15.10 -16.87 0.60
C TRP A 98 13.76 -16.17 0.80
N GLU A 99 12.72 -16.54 0.05
CA GLU A 99 11.39 -15.91 0.15
C GLU A 99 10.82 -15.92 1.58
N LEU A 100 10.83 -17.08 2.24
CA LEU A 100 10.31 -17.22 3.61
C LEU A 100 11.23 -16.59 4.66
N PRO A 101 12.56 -16.80 4.63
CA PRO A 101 13.47 -16.08 5.53
C PRO A 101 13.34 -14.55 5.44
N ALA A 102 13.25 -13.99 4.23
CA ALA A 102 13.10 -12.55 4.02
C ALA A 102 11.76 -12.03 4.56
N PHE A 103 10.68 -12.79 4.39
CA PHE A 103 9.37 -12.47 4.97
C PHE A 103 9.41 -12.40 6.50
N TRP A 104 9.98 -13.41 7.15
CA TRP A 104 10.05 -13.45 8.61
C TRP A 104 10.97 -12.38 9.16
N LEU A 105 12.13 -12.13 8.53
CA LEU A 105 13.01 -11.02 8.89
C LEU A 105 12.27 -9.68 8.79
N PHE A 106 11.54 -9.45 7.71
CA PHE A 106 10.71 -8.26 7.54
C PHE A 106 9.66 -8.14 8.67
N LEU A 107 8.95 -9.22 9.00
CA LEU A 107 7.95 -9.17 10.07
C LEU A 107 8.56 -8.90 11.45
N ILE A 108 9.76 -9.41 11.74
CA ILE A 108 10.47 -9.10 12.99
C ILE A 108 10.78 -7.61 13.07
N LEU A 109 11.27 -7.02 11.97
CA LEU A 109 11.51 -5.57 11.90
C LEU A 109 10.22 -4.76 12.06
N ALA A 110 9.13 -5.20 11.41
CA ALA A 110 7.82 -4.58 11.52
C ALA A 110 7.25 -4.65 12.94
N VAL A 111 7.40 -5.78 13.63
CA VAL A 111 7.01 -5.92 15.05
C VAL A 111 7.83 -4.95 15.92
N GLY A 112 9.14 -4.83 15.67
CA GLY A 112 9.98 -3.85 16.35
C GLY A 112 9.48 -2.41 16.15
N ALA A 113 9.14 -2.02 14.92
CA ALA A 113 8.55 -0.72 14.64
C ALA A 113 7.20 -0.52 15.32
N MET A 114 6.32 -1.53 15.30
CA MET A 114 5.03 -1.47 16.00
C MET A 114 5.17 -1.30 17.51
N ILE A 115 6.13 -1.99 18.15
CA ILE A 115 6.42 -1.80 19.58
C ILE A 115 6.82 -0.34 19.84
N VAL A 116 7.70 0.23 19.01
CA VAL A 116 8.08 1.64 19.12
C VAL A 116 6.87 2.57 18.94
N GLY A 117 6.00 2.29 17.96
CA GLY A 117 4.79 3.08 17.70
C GLY A 117 3.76 3.02 18.83
N VAL A 118 3.65 1.88 19.53
CA VAL A 118 2.80 1.75 20.71
C VAL A 118 3.39 2.45 21.94
N MET A 119 4.71 2.31 22.16
CA MET A 119 5.39 2.94 23.30
C MET A 119 5.44 4.47 23.20
N ASN A 120 5.54 5.00 21.98
CA ASN A 120 5.57 6.43 21.70
C ASN A 120 4.28 6.86 20.98
N PHE A 121 3.14 6.26 21.37
CA PHE A 121 1.87 6.54 20.74
C PHE A 121 1.48 8.01 20.97
N GLN A 122 1.16 8.70 19.89
CA GLN A 122 0.70 10.08 19.88
C GLN A 122 -0.71 10.09 19.29
N GLU A 123 -1.64 10.78 19.98
CA GLU A 123 -3.04 10.78 19.56
C GLU A 123 -3.22 11.54 18.24
N PRO A 124 -3.86 10.92 17.23
CA PRO A 124 -4.18 11.61 15.99
C PRO A 124 -5.36 12.56 16.18
N TYR A 125 -5.37 13.64 15.41
CA TYR A 125 -6.40 14.66 15.44
C TYR A 125 -7.09 14.77 14.08
N TYR A 126 -8.40 14.51 14.04
CA TYR A 126 -9.20 14.75 12.85
C TYR A 126 -9.81 16.16 12.86
N ASN A 127 -9.43 16.99 11.89
CA ASN A 127 -9.93 18.34 11.77
C ASN A 127 -11.26 18.34 11.00
N THR A 128 -12.37 18.50 11.72
CA THR A 128 -13.73 18.52 11.14
C THR A 128 -14.02 19.72 10.25
N THR A 129 -13.18 20.76 10.31
CA THR A 129 -13.29 21.97 9.48
C THR A 129 -12.60 21.79 8.13
N THR A 130 -11.51 21.03 8.06
CA THR A 130 -10.78 20.79 6.80
C THR A 130 -11.06 19.42 6.19
N GLY A 131 -11.57 18.46 6.97
CA GLY A 131 -11.73 17.06 6.55
C GLY A 131 -10.40 16.28 6.50
N ILE A 132 -9.34 16.82 7.10
CA ILE A 132 -7.98 16.27 7.09
C ILE A 132 -7.63 15.69 8.45
N THR A 133 -6.96 14.54 8.44
CA THR A 133 -6.41 13.90 9.64
C THR A 133 -4.97 14.32 9.81
N ASP A 134 -4.63 14.88 10.97
CA ASP A 134 -3.25 14.99 11.42
C ASP A 134 -2.93 13.74 12.24
N TRP A 135 -2.00 12.93 11.75
CA TRP A 135 -1.67 11.67 12.39
C TRP A 135 -0.73 11.82 13.58
N ASN A 136 -0.13 13.01 13.75
CA ASN A 136 0.82 13.32 14.83
C ASN A 136 1.83 12.18 15.06
N ILE A 137 2.52 11.78 13.98
CA ILE A 137 3.33 10.57 14.00
C ILE A 137 4.62 10.84 14.77
N ASP A 138 4.91 10.00 15.77
CA ASP A 138 6.19 10.06 16.47
C ASP A 138 7.37 9.92 15.48
N PRO A 139 8.38 10.81 15.52
CA PRO A 139 9.47 10.82 14.54
C PRO A 139 10.26 9.51 14.48
N MET A 140 10.42 8.81 15.61
CA MET A 140 11.15 7.54 15.65
C MET A 140 10.33 6.44 14.98
N PHE A 141 9.04 6.35 15.27
CA PHE A 141 8.13 5.42 14.58
C PHE A 141 8.07 5.71 13.08
N GLY A 142 7.93 6.98 12.69
CA GLY A 142 7.87 7.40 11.29
C GLY A 142 9.16 7.07 10.53
N THR A 143 10.32 7.30 11.13
CA THR A 143 11.64 7.00 10.54
C THR A 143 11.82 5.50 10.36
N LEU A 144 11.58 4.69 11.40
CA LEU A 144 11.71 3.23 11.34
C LEU A 144 10.78 2.64 10.27
N THR A 145 9.52 3.07 10.26
CA THR A 145 8.53 2.62 9.30
C THR A 145 8.96 2.98 7.87
N THR A 146 9.41 4.22 7.65
CA THR A 146 9.93 4.68 6.36
C THR A 146 11.09 3.80 5.87
N VAL A 147 12.09 3.53 6.73
CA VAL A 147 13.24 2.69 6.38
C VAL A 147 12.80 1.26 6.03
N ILE A 148 11.92 0.67 6.83
CA ILE A 148 11.41 -0.68 6.60
C ILE A 148 10.68 -0.77 5.24
N PHE A 149 9.81 0.20 4.92
CA PHE A 149 9.13 0.23 3.63
C PHE A 149 10.08 0.53 2.47
N LEU A 150 11.10 1.37 2.64
CA LEU A 150 12.10 1.64 1.61
C LEU A 150 12.82 0.36 1.17
N ILE A 151 13.20 -0.50 2.13
CA ILE A 151 13.88 -1.79 1.86
C ILE A 151 13.01 -2.71 0.99
N VAL A 152 11.68 -2.55 1.01
CA VAL A 152 10.76 -3.38 0.21
C VAL A 152 10.38 -2.70 -1.09
N LEU A 153 9.94 -1.45 -1.03
CA LEU A 153 9.36 -0.74 -2.15
C LEU A 153 10.42 -0.36 -3.19
N VAL A 154 11.64 0.02 -2.78
CA VAL A 154 12.71 0.38 -3.74
C VAL A 154 13.11 -0.83 -4.59
N PRO A 155 13.48 -2.00 -4.03
CA PRO A 155 13.82 -3.16 -4.86
C PRO A 155 12.65 -3.66 -5.70
N SER A 156 11.42 -3.60 -5.17
CA SER A 156 10.22 -4.03 -5.90
C SER A 156 9.95 -3.12 -7.09
N SER A 157 10.06 -1.79 -6.91
CA SER A 157 9.90 -0.81 -8.00
C SER A 157 10.92 -1.04 -9.11
N LEU A 158 12.21 -1.17 -8.75
CA LEU A 158 13.29 -1.44 -9.69
C LEU A 158 13.09 -2.77 -10.43
N PHE A 159 12.64 -3.80 -9.72
CA PHE A 159 12.34 -5.10 -10.31
C PHE A 159 11.25 -5.01 -11.37
N PHE A 160 10.09 -4.41 -11.05
CA PHE A 160 8.99 -4.29 -12.00
C PHE A 160 9.36 -3.40 -13.19
N PHE A 161 10.11 -2.32 -12.94
CA PHE A 161 10.60 -1.45 -14.00
C PHE A 161 11.52 -2.23 -14.96
N TYR A 162 12.51 -2.96 -14.41
CA TYR A 162 13.44 -3.78 -15.18
C TYR A 162 12.71 -4.86 -16.01
N GLN A 163 11.74 -5.56 -15.43
CA GLN A 163 10.95 -6.55 -16.15
C GLN A 163 10.09 -5.92 -17.25
N GLY A 164 9.61 -4.70 -17.02
CA GLY A 164 8.89 -3.91 -18.02
C GLY A 164 9.76 -3.59 -19.24
N ILE A 165 10.96 -3.08 -19.05
CA ILE A 165 11.86 -2.73 -20.16
C ILE A 165 12.42 -3.96 -20.88
N LYS A 166 12.59 -5.09 -20.19
CA LYS A 166 13.16 -6.32 -20.74
C LYS A 166 12.20 -7.06 -21.68
N THR A 167 10.90 -7.01 -21.42
CA THR A 167 9.92 -7.79 -22.19
C THR A 167 9.55 -7.13 -23.52
N ARG A 168 9.51 -7.94 -24.60
CA ARG A 168 9.03 -7.49 -25.91
C ARG A 168 7.49 -7.47 -26.00
N ASN A 169 6.80 -8.14 -25.09
CA ASN A 169 5.34 -8.17 -25.08
C ASN A 169 4.80 -6.84 -24.53
N THR A 170 4.19 -6.03 -25.40
CA THR A 170 3.64 -4.71 -25.05
C THR A 170 2.69 -4.75 -23.86
N VAL A 171 1.86 -5.79 -23.72
CA VAL A 171 0.92 -5.90 -22.60
C VAL A 171 1.65 -6.11 -21.29
N ILE A 172 2.62 -7.03 -21.27
CA ILE A 172 3.42 -7.30 -20.06
C ILE A 172 4.26 -6.07 -19.72
N ARG A 173 4.85 -5.41 -20.72
CA ARG A 173 5.62 -4.17 -20.54
C ARG A 173 4.80 -3.08 -19.86
N THR A 174 3.64 -2.74 -20.42
CA THR A 174 2.78 -1.68 -19.86
C THR A 174 2.32 -2.02 -18.46
N ARG A 175 1.95 -3.29 -18.20
CA ARG A 175 1.58 -3.75 -16.85
C ARG A 175 2.69 -3.55 -15.84
N SER A 176 3.89 -4.03 -16.15
CA SER A 176 5.03 -3.94 -15.24
C SER A 176 5.48 -2.50 -15.00
N ILE A 177 5.48 -1.65 -16.03
CA ILE A 177 5.81 -0.22 -15.88
C ILE A 177 4.77 0.51 -15.01
N LEU A 178 3.47 0.25 -15.18
CA LEU A 178 2.43 0.88 -14.38
C LEU A 178 2.43 0.41 -12.91
N ILE A 179 2.78 -0.86 -12.66
CA ILE A 179 3.01 -1.35 -11.30
C ILE A 179 4.24 -0.68 -10.68
N ALA A 180 5.35 -0.58 -11.43
CA ALA A 180 6.56 0.10 -10.96
C ALA A 180 6.30 1.58 -10.64
N LEU A 181 5.58 2.29 -11.52
CA LEU A 181 5.15 3.66 -11.30
C LEU A 181 4.26 3.77 -10.06
N GLY A 182 3.32 2.84 -9.86
CA GLY A 182 2.52 2.77 -8.64
C GLY A 182 3.38 2.66 -7.39
N ILE A 183 4.34 1.74 -7.37
CA ILE A 183 5.25 1.57 -6.22
C ILE A 183 6.13 2.82 -6.01
N ALA A 184 6.59 3.46 -7.09
CA ALA A 184 7.34 4.72 -7.01
C ALA A 184 6.50 5.88 -6.43
N LEU A 185 5.22 5.97 -6.81
CA LEU A 185 4.30 6.95 -6.23
C LEU A 185 4.02 6.65 -4.75
N LEU A 186 3.93 5.37 -4.35
CA LEU A 186 3.84 5.00 -2.93
C LEU A 186 5.10 5.37 -2.15
N LEU A 187 6.29 5.28 -2.75
CA LEU A 187 7.53 5.74 -2.12
C LEU A 187 7.51 7.24 -1.83
N VAL A 188 6.98 8.04 -2.76
CA VAL A 188 6.80 9.49 -2.55
C VAL A 188 5.74 9.74 -1.48
N ALA A 189 4.60 9.05 -1.54
CA ALA A 189 3.55 9.14 -0.53
C ALA A 189 4.10 8.82 0.86
N LEU A 190 4.85 7.72 1.00
CA LEU A 190 5.52 7.28 2.22
C LEU A 190 6.44 8.37 2.79
N ALA A 191 7.33 8.90 1.96
CA ALA A 191 8.29 9.91 2.38
C ALA A 191 7.59 11.18 2.90
N ILE A 192 6.51 11.61 2.24
CA ILE A 192 5.73 12.77 2.67
C ILE A 192 4.94 12.45 3.93
N TYR A 193 4.24 11.31 3.99
CA TYR A 193 3.34 10.94 5.09
C TYR A 193 4.06 10.93 6.43
N TYR A 194 5.15 10.16 6.54
CA TYR A 194 5.86 9.94 7.80
C TYR A 194 6.79 11.09 8.21
N ASN A 195 7.01 12.08 7.34
CA ASN A 195 7.83 13.26 7.64
C ASN A 195 7.03 14.57 7.59
N SER A 196 5.70 14.48 7.54
CA SER A 196 4.85 15.67 7.47
C SER A 196 4.60 16.27 8.85
N GLY A 197 4.80 17.59 8.95
CA GLY A 197 4.42 18.40 10.12
C GLY A 197 3.19 19.28 9.88
N THR A 198 2.49 19.10 8.74
CA THR A 198 1.33 19.91 8.38
C THR A 198 0.24 19.09 7.72
N SER A 199 -1.03 19.45 7.95
CA SER A 199 -2.20 18.80 7.35
C SER A 199 -2.18 18.82 5.81
N THR A 200 -1.62 19.87 5.20
CA THR A 200 -1.49 19.97 3.73
C THR A 200 -0.59 18.87 3.16
N LEU A 201 0.51 18.55 3.85
CA LEU A 201 1.43 17.50 3.40
C LEU A 201 0.78 16.11 3.53
N PHE A 202 0.00 15.85 4.57
CA PHE A 202 -0.80 14.62 4.67
C PHE A 202 -1.76 14.48 3.48
N PHE A 203 -2.50 15.54 3.14
CA PHE A 203 -3.38 15.52 1.97
C PHE A 203 -2.62 15.27 0.65
N ILE A 204 -1.44 15.87 0.46
CA ILE A 204 -0.61 15.61 -0.71
C ILE A 204 -0.18 14.13 -0.76
N SER A 205 0.22 13.56 0.38
CA SER A 205 0.56 12.14 0.47
C SER A 205 -0.62 11.24 0.06
N ASP A 206 -1.84 11.55 0.52
CA ASP A 206 -3.04 10.81 0.16
C ASP A 206 -3.30 10.84 -1.35
N LEU A 207 -3.06 11.98 -2.02
CA LEU A 207 -3.17 12.09 -3.48
C LEU A 207 -2.13 11.23 -4.22
N PHE A 208 -0.89 11.15 -3.71
CA PHE A 208 0.13 10.26 -4.27
C PHE A 208 -0.24 8.79 -4.06
N SER A 209 -0.75 8.43 -2.89
CA SER A 209 -1.26 7.09 -2.58
C SER A 209 -2.40 6.71 -3.53
N LEU A 210 -3.40 7.58 -3.71
CA LEU A 210 -4.49 7.37 -4.66
C LEU A 210 -3.99 7.18 -6.09
N SER A 211 -3.09 8.05 -6.54
CA SER A 211 -2.48 7.97 -7.88
C SER A 211 -1.71 6.66 -8.07
N ALA A 212 -1.06 6.16 -7.02
CA ALA A 212 -0.37 4.88 -7.05
C ALA A 212 -1.31 3.68 -7.27
N PHE A 213 -2.41 3.64 -6.52
CA PHE A 213 -3.40 2.56 -6.67
C PHE A 213 -4.14 2.66 -8.00
N LEU A 214 -4.42 3.87 -8.49
CA LEU A 214 -4.99 4.07 -9.82
C LEU A 214 -4.03 3.59 -10.93
N SER A 215 -2.74 3.93 -10.85
CA SER A 215 -1.73 3.44 -11.80
C SER A 215 -1.69 1.91 -11.82
N THR A 216 -1.66 1.30 -10.63
CA THR A 216 -1.65 -0.16 -10.48
C THR A 216 -2.94 -0.80 -11.01
N PHE A 217 -4.08 -0.20 -10.74
CA PHE A 217 -5.39 -0.61 -11.24
C PHE A 217 -5.44 -0.59 -12.78
N ILE A 218 -5.06 0.54 -13.38
CA ILE A 218 -4.98 0.69 -14.84
C ILE A 218 -4.04 -0.35 -15.43
N GLY A 219 -2.88 -0.56 -14.79
CA GLY A 219 -1.93 -1.60 -15.18
C GLY A 219 -2.58 -2.97 -15.24
N VAL A 220 -3.18 -3.42 -14.15
CA VAL A 220 -3.81 -4.74 -14.07
C VAL A 220 -4.93 -4.90 -15.10
N TYR A 221 -5.71 -3.85 -15.39
CA TYR A 221 -6.80 -3.86 -16.38
C TYR A 221 -6.39 -3.59 -17.83
N TYR A 222 -5.16 -3.16 -18.06
CA TYR A 222 -4.64 -2.94 -19.40
C TYR A 222 -4.72 -4.23 -20.23
N LYS A 223 -5.42 -4.13 -21.35
CA LYS A 223 -5.47 -5.10 -22.44
C LYS A 223 -5.05 -4.37 -23.71
N ARG A 224 -4.27 -5.02 -24.58
CA ARG A 224 -4.06 -4.50 -25.93
C ARG A 224 -5.45 -4.47 -26.59
N GLY A 225 -5.90 -3.29 -26.98
CA GLY A 225 -7.11 -3.20 -27.80
C GLY A 225 -6.96 -4.13 -28.99
N SER A 226 -7.95 -4.99 -29.21
CA SER A 226 -8.12 -5.63 -30.50
C SER A 226 -8.20 -4.50 -31.50
N THR A 227 -7.15 -4.28 -32.27
CA THR A 227 -7.25 -3.56 -33.53
C THR A 227 -8.37 -4.24 -34.29
N MET A 228 -9.54 -3.57 -34.38
CA MET A 228 -10.43 -3.79 -35.50
C MET A 228 -9.56 -3.57 -36.73
N SER A 229 -9.23 -4.66 -37.42
CA SER A 229 -8.82 -4.60 -38.80
C SER A 229 -9.99 -3.98 -39.56
N LEU A 230 -9.88 -2.70 -39.88
CA LEU A 230 -10.55 -2.12 -41.03
C LEU A 230 -9.75 -2.50 -42.28
#